data_AF-A0A820DDV4-F1
#
_entry.id   AF-A0A820DDV4-F1
#
_cell.length_a   1.000
_cell.length_b   1.000
_cell.length_c   1.000
_cell.angle_alpha   90.00
_cell.angle_beta   90.00
_cell.angle_gamma   90.00
#
_symmetry.space_group_name_H-M   'P 1'
#
loop_
_entity.id
_entity.type
_entity.pdbx_description
1 polymer ?
#
loop_
_entity_poly.entity_id
_entity_poly.type
_entity_poly.pdbx_seq_one_letter_code
_entity_poly.pdbx_strand_id
1 'polypeptide(L)'
;MTLLIGLIYGGWMYIDRYTDVRGGRSSSCLRRLSIWSIVSNYFPIKLIKTEDLDPNRNYIFGYHPHGALTFGAGINFLTEATHFSTLFPGICPHLMILRFQFLVPFSRELFLNLGNDNIINPSSNVLLF
;
A
#
# COMPACT_ATOMS: atom_id res chain seq x y z
N MET A 1 -25.06 0.84 -21.79
CA MET A 1 -24.47 1.82 -20.87
C MET A 1 -23.30 1.24 -20.07
N THR A 2 -23.43 0.05 -19.47
CA THR A 2 -22.37 -0.64 -18.69
C THR A 2 -21.13 -1.04 -19.49
N LEU A 3 -21.29 -1.53 -20.72
CA LEU A 3 -20.16 -1.91 -21.60
C LEU A 3 -19.26 -0.71 -21.97
N LEU A 4 -19.86 0.46 -22.18
CA LEU A 4 -19.11 1.68 -22.50
C LEU A 4 -18.22 2.11 -21.33
N ILE A 5 -18.76 2.06 -20.10
CA ILE A 5 -18.02 2.34 -18.87
C ILE A 5 -16.86 1.35 -18.70
N GLY A 6 -17.12 0.05 -18.94
CA GLY A 6 -16.09 -0.98 -18.89
C GLY A 6 -14.96 -0.77 -19.90
N LEU A 7 -15.28 -0.37 -21.14
CA LEU A 7 -14.28 -0.08 -22.18
C LEU A 7 -13.45 1.17 -21.87
N ILE A 8 -14.08 2.25 -21.39
CA ILE A 8 -13.37 3.47 -20.97
C ILE A 8 -12.42 3.15 -19.81
N TYR A 9 -12.91 2.42 -18.81
CA TYR A 9 -12.11 2.04 -17.65
C TYR A 9 -11.00 1.06 -18.00
N GLY A 10 -11.25 0.07 -18.87
CA GLY A 10 -10.23 -0.84 -19.39
C GLY A 10 -9.17 -0.11 -20.22
N GLY A 11 -9.57 0.87 -21.02
CA GLY A 11 -8.65 1.76 -21.75
C GLY A 11 -7.78 2.59 -20.80
N TRP A 12 -8.37 3.16 -19.75
CA TRP A 12 -7.63 3.85 -18.69
C TRP A 12 -6.64 2.91 -18.00
N MET A 13 -7.06 1.71 -17.60
CA MET A 13 -6.17 0.70 -17.01
C MET A 13 -5.00 0.33 -17.93
N TYR A 14 -5.25 0.24 -19.25
CA TYR A 14 -4.21 -0.07 -20.22
C TYR A 14 -3.19 1.07 -20.36
N ILE A 15 -3.64 2.33 -20.31
CA ILE A 15 -2.74 3.50 -20.31
C ILE A 15 -1.96 3.58 -19.00
N ASP A 16 -2.64 3.36 -17.87
CA ASP A 16 -2.11 3.51 -16.52
C ASP A 16 -1.33 2.27 -16.02
N ARG A 17 -1.15 1.26 -16.86
CA ARG A 17 -0.59 -0.07 -16.52
C ARG A 17 0.84 -0.12 -15.98
N TYR A 18 1.55 1.01 -15.97
CA TYR A 18 2.92 1.12 -15.47
C TYR A 18 3.00 1.89 -14.16
N THR A 19 1.87 2.38 -13.64
CA THR A 19 1.84 3.17 -12.40
C THR A 19 2.20 2.32 -11.17
N ASP A 20 1.93 1.01 -11.21
CA ASP A 20 2.35 0.05 -10.19
C ASP A 20 3.88 -0.11 -10.09
N VAL A 21 4.61 0.27 -11.15
CA VAL A 21 6.08 0.19 -11.22
C VAL A 21 6.73 1.56 -10.98
N ARG A 22 5.97 2.65 -10.93
CA ARG A 22 6.51 4.03 -10.84
C ARG A 22 6.40 4.65 -9.44
N GLY A 23 6.04 3.88 -8.44
CA GLY A 23 5.62 4.43 -7.15
C GLY A 23 4.14 4.78 -7.21
N GLY A 24 3.30 4.04 -6.47
CA GLY A 24 1.87 4.25 -6.36
C GLY A 24 1.53 5.67 -5.91
N ARG A 25 0.26 6.04 -6.06
CA ARG A 25 -0.26 7.36 -5.72
C ARG A 25 -0.62 7.43 -4.23
N SER A 26 0.33 7.63 -3.32
CA SER A 26 -0.01 7.76 -1.89
C SER A 26 -0.93 8.97 -1.61
N SER A 27 -2.24 8.71 -1.53
CA SER A 27 -3.26 9.73 -1.28
C SER A 27 -3.53 9.85 0.21
N SER A 28 -3.05 10.93 0.84
CA SER A 28 -3.16 11.14 2.29
C SER A 28 -4.61 11.15 2.81
N CYS A 29 -5.59 11.51 1.97
CA CYS A 29 -7.00 11.43 2.32
C CYS A 29 -7.47 9.97 2.51
N LEU A 30 -7.15 9.10 1.54
CA LEU A 30 -7.54 7.69 1.59
C LEU A 30 -6.83 6.94 2.72
N ARG A 31 -5.58 7.30 3.03
CA ARG A 31 -4.83 6.74 4.16
C ARG A 31 -5.45 7.06 5.52
N ARG A 32 -6.21 8.16 5.64
CA ARG A 32 -6.86 8.62 6.90
C ARG A 32 -8.35 8.27 7.02
N LEU A 33 -8.89 7.43 6.14
CA LEU A 33 -10.29 7.03 6.24
C LEU A 33 -10.59 6.27 7.55
N SER A 34 -11.69 6.61 8.19
CA SER A 34 -12.13 5.99 9.46
C SER A 34 -12.41 4.49 9.34
N ILE A 35 -12.65 3.96 8.12
CA ILE A 35 -12.81 2.53 7.89
C ILE A 35 -11.57 1.74 8.35
N TRP A 36 -10.38 2.31 8.20
CA TRP A 36 -9.14 1.66 8.62
C TRP A 36 -9.04 1.56 10.14
N SER A 37 -9.53 2.56 10.87
CA SER A 37 -9.63 2.52 12.33
C SER A 37 -10.64 1.47 12.81
N ILE A 38 -11.74 1.25 12.07
CA ILE A 38 -12.68 0.18 12.39
C ILE A 38 -12.01 -1.19 12.20
N VAL A 39 -11.31 -1.38 11.08
CA VAL A 39 -10.59 -2.63 10.79
C VAL A 39 -9.48 -2.90 11.81
N SER A 40 -8.71 -1.88 12.18
CA SER A 40 -7.64 -2.03 13.17
C SER A 40 -8.18 -2.42 14.55
N ASN A 41 -9.31 -1.86 14.97
CA ASN A 41 -9.97 -2.21 16.23
C ASN A 41 -10.62 -3.60 16.20
N TYR A 42 -11.14 -4.04 15.05
CA TYR A 42 -11.78 -5.35 14.91
C TYR A 42 -10.75 -6.51 14.94
N PHE A 43 -9.58 -6.34 14.29
CA PHE A 43 -8.50 -7.34 14.24
C PHE A 43 -7.35 -7.07 15.22
N PRO A 44 -7.63 -6.41 16.35
CA PRO A 44 -6.68 -5.66 17.22
C PRO A 44 -5.27 -5.38 16.64
N ILE A 45 -5.21 -4.76 15.47
CA ILE A 45 -3.94 -4.45 14.79
C ILE A 45 -3.28 -3.27 15.52
N LYS A 46 -2.06 -3.49 16.03
CA LYS A 46 -1.26 -2.47 16.71
C LYS A 46 0.14 -2.39 16.09
N LEU A 47 0.67 -1.18 16.01
CA LEU A 47 2.06 -0.92 15.63
C LEU A 47 2.82 -0.52 16.89
N ILE A 48 3.81 -1.31 17.28
CA ILE A 48 4.65 -1.05 18.45
C ILE A 48 6.01 -0.62 17.93
N LYS A 49 6.40 0.62 18.25
CA LYS A 49 7.72 1.14 17.95
C LYS A 49 8.72 0.62 18.99
N THR A 50 9.72 -0.13 18.53
CA THR A 50 10.80 -0.65 19.38
C THR A 50 12.01 0.27 19.40
N GLU A 51 12.32 0.91 18.28
CA GLU A 51 13.52 1.74 18.09
C GLU A 51 13.19 3.01 17.30
N ASP A 52 13.99 4.05 17.50
CA ASP A 52 13.98 5.24 16.68
C ASP A 52 14.71 4.99 15.36
N LEU A 53 14.06 5.37 14.24
CA LEU A 53 14.63 5.26 12.91
C LEU A 53 15.04 6.64 12.42
N ASP A 54 16.23 6.73 11.81
CA ASP A 54 16.77 7.96 11.24
C ASP A 54 16.06 8.26 9.90
N PRO A 55 15.29 9.35 9.77
CA PRO A 55 14.54 9.64 8.56
C PRO A 55 15.43 9.91 7.32
N ASN A 56 16.74 10.11 7.50
CA ASN A 56 17.68 10.30 6.40
C ASN A 56 18.20 8.98 5.80
N ARG A 57 17.74 7.83 6.31
CA ARG A 57 18.16 6.49 5.86
C ARG A 57 16.98 5.71 5.28
N ASN A 58 17.31 4.83 4.35
CA ASN A 58 16.36 3.88 3.78
C ASN A 58 16.36 2.58 4.60
N TYR A 59 15.17 2.08 4.91
CA TYR A 59 14.97 0.84 5.67
C TYR A 59 14.16 -0.17 4.87
N ILE A 60 14.48 -1.45 5.06
CA ILE A 60 13.71 -2.56 4.49
C ILE A 60 13.07 -3.30 5.66
N PHE A 61 11.75 -3.42 5.64
CA PHE A 61 10.98 -4.18 6.62
C PHE A 61 10.56 -5.52 6.03
N GLY A 62 10.96 -6.61 6.66
CA GLY A 62 10.41 -7.94 6.40
C GLY A 62 9.08 -8.13 7.13
N TYR A 63 8.10 -8.77 6.50
CA TYR A 63 6.80 -9.05 7.10
C TYR A 63 6.38 -10.49 6.85
N HIS A 64 6.24 -11.26 7.93
CA HIS A 64 5.84 -12.67 7.91
C HIS A 64 4.81 -12.90 9.03
N PRO A 65 3.72 -13.67 8.85
CA PRO A 65 3.40 -14.60 7.76
C PRO A 65 2.73 -13.94 6.55
N HIS A 66 3.11 -14.38 5.35
CA HIS A 66 2.52 -13.95 4.08
C HIS A 66 1.14 -14.58 3.81
N GLY A 67 0.18 -14.40 4.71
CA GLY A 67 -1.20 -14.81 4.46
C GLY A 67 -1.78 -14.17 3.20
N ALA A 68 -2.87 -14.75 2.66
CA ALA A 68 -3.48 -14.35 1.39
C ALA A 68 -3.84 -12.85 1.28
N LEU A 69 -4.02 -12.18 2.43
CA LEU A 69 -4.24 -10.74 2.52
C LEU A 69 -3.36 -10.21 3.64
N THR A 70 -2.28 -9.50 3.28
CA THR A 70 -1.35 -8.80 4.18
C THR A 70 -2.02 -7.58 4.84
N PHE A 71 -3.25 -7.72 5.35
CA PHE A 71 -4.02 -6.64 5.96
C PHE A 71 -3.29 -6.04 7.16
N GLY A 72 -2.59 -6.83 7.97
CA GLY A 72 -1.81 -6.30 9.09
C GLY A 72 -0.74 -5.30 8.64
N ALA A 73 0.06 -5.68 7.63
CA ALA A 73 1.05 -4.78 7.02
C ALA A 73 0.39 -3.60 6.30
N GLY A 74 -0.70 -3.84 5.55
CA GLY A 74 -1.43 -2.78 4.86
C GLY A 74 -1.99 -1.73 5.83
N ILE A 75 -2.67 -2.16 6.88
CA ILE A 75 -3.23 -1.25 7.89
C ILE A 75 -2.11 -0.49 8.62
N ASN A 76 -1.00 -1.14 8.97
CA ASN A 76 0.08 -0.49 9.70
C ASN A 76 0.94 0.46 8.86
N PHE A 77 1.27 0.09 7.62
CA PHE A 77 2.22 0.85 6.80
C PHE A 77 1.48 1.77 5.82
N LEU A 78 0.38 1.34 5.22
CA LEU A 78 -0.30 2.12 4.19
C LEU A 78 -1.37 3.04 4.74
N THR A 79 -1.88 2.82 5.96
CA THR A 79 -2.94 3.64 6.53
C THR A 79 -2.45 4.37 7.78
N GLU A 80 -3.15 5.42 8.18
CA GLU A 80 -2.89 6.13 9.43
C GLU A 80 -3.69 5.56 10.62
N ALA A 81 -4.28 4.37 10.47
CA ALA A 81 -5.08 3.74 11.52
C ALA A 81 -4.29 3.42 12.79
N THR A 82 -2.98 3.20 12.67
CA THR A 82 -2.07 2.97 13.79
C THR A 82 -1.03 4.09 13.96
N HIS A 83 -1.30 5.25 13.35
CA HIS A 83 -0.49 6.47 13.47
C HIS A 83 0.98 6.30 13.06
N PHE A 84 1.24 5.58 11.95
CA PHE A 84 2.58 5.35 11.44
C PHE A 84 3.38 6.65 11.27
N SER A 85 2.77 7.66 10.64
CA SER A 85 3.45 8.95 10.40
C SER A 85 3.83 9.70 11.68
N THR A 86 3.10 9.48 12.77
CA THR A 86 3.41 10.03 14.09
C THR A 86 4.54 9.26 14.78
N LEU A 87 4.59 7.93 14.61
CA LEU A 87 5.61 7.07 15.21
C LEU A 87 6.97 7.18 14.50
N PHE A 88 6.93 7.33 13.17
CA PHE A 88 8.10 7.43 12.29
C PHE A 88 8.01 8.69 11.41
N PRO A 89 8.21 9.89 12.00
CA PRO A 89 8.12 11.13 11.25
C PRO A 89 9.21 11.20 10.18
N GLY A 90 8.83 11.59 8.96
CA GLY A 90 9.75 11.71 7.82
C GLY A 90 10.02 10.41 7.07
N ILE A 91 9.53 9.27 7.54
CA ILE A 91 9.63 7.99 6.83
C ILE A 91 8.37 7.76 6.00
N CYS A 92 8.55 7.58 4.70
CA CYS A 92 7.48 7.23 3.76
C CYS A 92 7.47 5.71 3.55
N PRO A 93 6.48 4.98 4.08
CA PRO A 93 6.40 3.54 3.88
C PRO A 93 5.89 3.22 2.46
N HIS A 94 6.58 2.31 1.80
CA HIS A 94 6.15 1.71 0.54
C HIS A 94 5.94 0.22 0.77
N LEU A 95 4.69 -0.26 0.64
CA LEU A 95 4.40 -1.68 0.75
C LEU A 95 4.39 -2.29 -0.65
N MET A 96 5.13 -3.38 -0.82
CA MET A 96 5.14 -4.11 -2.08
C MET A 96 4.21 -5.31 -1.99
N ILE A 97 3.31 -5.42 -2.97
CA ILE A 97 2.36 -6.53 -3.07
C ILE A 97 2.45 -7.21 -4.43
N LEU A 98 2.00 -8.46 -4.49
CA LEU A 98 2.02 -9.25 -5.71
C LEU A 98 1.23 -8.57 -6.83
N ARG A 99 1.79 -8.56 -8.05
CA ARG A 99 1.19 -7.95 -9.26
C ARG A 99 -0.26 -8.35 -9.49
N PHE A 100 -0.65 -9.56 -9.10
CA PHE A 100 -2.02 -10.07 -9.21
C PHE A 100 -3.06 -9.13 -8.57
N GLN A 101 -2.73 -8.48 -7.46
CA GLN A 101 -3.61 -7.53 -6.76
C GLN A 101 -3.93 -6.27 -7.60
N PHE A 102 -3.07 -5.93 -8.56
CA PHE A 102 -3.25 -4.78 -9.46
C PHE A 102 -4.00 -5.13 -10.76
N LEU A 103 -4.33 -6.40 -10.99
CA LEU A 103 -5.13 -6.82 -12.15
C LEU A 103 -6.64 -6.62 -11.93
N VAL A 104 -7.07 -6.53 -10.67
CA VAL A 104 -8.48 -6.33 -10.31
C VAL A 104 -8.80 -4.83 -10.31
N PRO A 105 -9.71 -4.34 -11.19
CA PRO A 105 -10.11 -2.93 -11.34
C PRO A 105 -10.15 -2.10 -10.05
N PHE A 106 -11.08 -2.43 -9.15
CA PHE A 106 -11.34 -1.62 -7.97
C PHE A 106 -10.23 -1.72 -6.93
N SER A 107 -9.74 -2.94 -6.70
CA SER A 107 -8.64 -3.20 -5.77
C SER A 107 -7.35 -2.51 -6.21
N ARG A 108 -7.07 -2.47 -7.52
CA ARG A 108 -5.92 -1.77 -8.10
C ARG A 108 -5.92 -0.30 -7.71
N GLU A 109 -7.02 0.40 -7.93
CA GLU A 109 -7.10 1.83 -7.59
C GLU A 109 -6.93 2.03 -6.09
N LEU A 110 -7.54 1.18 -5.26
CA LEU A 110 -7.37 1.24 -3.81
C LEU A 110 -5.90 1.07 -3.42
N PHE A 111 -5.22 0.05 -3.93
CA PHE A 111 -3.83 -0.25 -3.58
C PHE A 111 -2.87 0.82 -4.09
N LEU A 112 -3.01 1.26 -5.34
CA LEU A 112 -2.20 2.35 -5.88
C LEU A 112 -2.42 3.64 -5.08
N ASN A 113 -3.66 3.96 -4.73
CA ASN A 113 -3.96 5.18 -3.97
C ASN A 113 -3.51 5.11 -2.50
N LEU A 114 -3.29 3.92 -1.97
CA LEU A 114 -2.70 3.70 -0.65
C LEU A 114 -1.17 3.78 -0.68
N GLY A 115 -0.55 3.81 -1.87
CA GLY A 115 0.91 3.86 -2.04
C GLY A 115 1.57 2.47 -2.16
N ASN A 116 0.81 1.45 -2.57
CA ASN A 116 1.43 0.16 -2.88
C ASN A 116 2.19 0.18 -4.21
N ASP A 117 3.28 -0.57 -4.20
CA ASP A 117 4.12 -0.80 -5.36
C ASP A 117 4.12 -2.28 -5.75
N ASN A 118 4.42 -2.53 -7.01
CA ASN A 118 4.64 -3.88 -7.51
C ASN A 118 6.06 -4.32 -7.18
N ILE A 119 6.18 -5.57 -6.72
CA ILE A 119 7.45 -6.24 -6.40
C ILE A 119 8.43 -6.25 -7.58
N ILE A 120 7.91 -6.25 -8.81
CA ILE A 120 8.72 -6.32 -10.05
C ILE A 120 9.37 -4.95 -10.37
N ASN A 121 9.21 -3.93 -9.52
CA ASN A 121 9.75 -2.61 -9.78
C ASN A 121 11.30 -2.62 -9.73
N PRO A 122 12.00 -2.32 -10.85
CA PRO A 122 13.46 -2.32 -10.88
C PRO A 122 14.10 -1.13 -10.15
N SER A 123 13.33 -0.12 -9.75
CA SER A 123 13.82 1.00 -8.94
C SER A 123 13.86 0.69 -7.44
N SER A 124 13.13 -0.33 -7.00
CA SER A 124 13.16 -0.82 -5.61
C SER A 124 14.21 -1.92 -5.48
N ASN A 125 15.39 -1.57 -4.97
CA ASN A 125 16.41 -2.54 -4.54
C ASN A 125 15.95 -3.28 -3.27
N VAL A 126 14.92 -4.12 -3.37
CA VAL A 126 14.40 -4.87 -2.23
C VAL A 126 14.13 -6.32 -2.63
N LEU A 127 14.97 -7.22 -2.12
CA LEU A 127 14.74 -8.66 -2.11
C LEU A 127 13.72 -8.99 -1.01
N LEU A 128 12.62 -9.66 -1.36
CA LEU A 128 11.64 -10.14 -0.39
C LEU A 128 12.10 -11.48 0.21
N PHE A 129 12.02 -11.61 1.54
CA PHE A 129 11.95 -12.86 2.27
C PHE A 129 10.72 -12.85 3.18
#